data_AF-A0A6P4AER9-F1
#
_entry.id   AF-A0A6P4AER9-F1
#
_cell.length_a   1.000
_cell.length_b   1.000
_cell.length_c   1.000
_cell.angle_alpha   90.00
_cell.angle_beta   90.00
_cell.angle_gamma   90.00
#
_symmetry.space_group_name_H-M   'P 1'
#
loop_
_entity.id
_entity.type
_entity.pdbx_description
1 polymer ?
#
loop_
_entity_poly.entity_id
_entity_poly.type
_entity_poly.pdbx_seq_one_letter_code
_entity_poly.pdbx_strand_id
1 'polypeptide(L)'
;MECAWKGRGTRCTGPAKRRCGRCGAVAYCSLSHQISHRNEHKEECKRLEQQMKHIDIVNEFPFTFSEEATVKICEKQETRCSFFIKKGIHQLGMWLYECPCGTSVISLDCSRSTNGWDLPDELCPCKEPVYPISKHLCSWKEYYEWRCIPLHSPVALLLHWPLTIYHATKVVGLGSWASQISKQLQIHYLGPEKELQQLAVFAELHALFPDVHVHMELIGPAIPQSRDGEKIDLCKYAHCLRTDCFCKSSSNTWGSNSSENLAITLQLRRGFYHDRYKDIAKESSPHFIIAPNAGIAAYSSWLPTMELIKELGVPAVFSDYCEEACHLGAGCISSVTGSTLNLPIQLNPFRQPMVVEDSALLLPCYSNCFLYGI
;
A
#
# COMPACT_ATOMS: atom_id res chain seq x y z
N MET A 1 7.19 -11.75 18.53
CA MET A 1 8.16 -10.74 18.99
C MET A 1 9.53 -11.35 19.12
N GLU A 2 10.48 -10.79 18.37
CA GLU A 2 11.88 -11.17 18.45
C GLU A 2 12.60 -10.41 19.57
N CYS A 3 13.69 -10.97 20.08
CA CYS A 3 14.57 -10.24 20.98
C CYS A 3 15.36 -9.22 20.15
N ALA A 4 15.39 -7.96 20.55
CA ALA A 4 16.11 -6.92 19.83
C ALA A 4 17.64 -7.15 19.77
N TRP A 5 18.17 -7.98 20.66
CA TRP A 5 19.58 -8.38 20.67
C TRP A 5 19.83 -9.76 20.00
N LYS A 6 18.83 -10.32 19.31
CA LYS A 6 18.95 -11.62 18.64
C LYS A 6 20.06 -11.56 17.58
N GLY A 7 20.93 -12.57 17.58
CA GLY A 7 22.03 -12.69 16.62
C GLY A 7 23.28 -11.85 16.93
N ARG A 8 23.27 -11.01 17.97
CA ARG A 8 24.39 -10.11 18.32
C ARG A 8 25.16 -10.58 19.57
N GLY A 9 25.60 -11.84 19.58
CA GLY A 9 26.42 -12.40 20.66
C GLY A 9 25.79 -13.62 21.31
N THR A 10 25.40 -13.53 22.58
CA THR A 10 24.86 -14.68 23.33
C THR A 10 23.50 -15.11 22.81
N ARG A 11 23.24 -16.42 22.82
CA ARG A 11 21.96 -17.00 22.35
C ARG A 11 20.78 -16.47 23.17
N CYS A 12 19.64 -16.32 22.51
CA CYS A 12 18.39 -15.98 23.19
C CYS A 12 18.00 -17.08 24.17
N THR A 13 17.54 -16.68 25.35
CA THR A 13 17.16 -17.59 26.46
C THR A 13 15.68 -17.94 26.47
N GLY A 14 14.90 -17.43 25.52
CA GLY A 14 13.45 -17.63 25.45
C GLY A 14 12.73 -16.51 24.69
N PRO A 15 11.39 -16.43 24.79
CA PRO A 15 10.61 -15.38 24.15
C PRO A 15 10.93 -13.99 24.72
N ALA A 16 10.88 -12.97 23.86
CA ALA A 16 11.13 -11.59 24.23
C ALA A 16 9.92 -10.99 24.97
N LYS A 17 9.87 -11.18 26.29
CA LYS A 17 8.77 -10.71 27.16
C LYS A 17 9.09 -9.41 27.90
N ARG A 18 10.37 -9.03 28.02
CA ARG A 18 10.79 -7.81 28.73
C ARG A 18 10.78 -6.63 27.78
N ARG A 19 9.99 -5.60 28.06
CA ARG A 19 9.98 -4.36 27.26
C ARG A 19 10.98 -3.34 27.79
N CYS A 20 11.47 -2.47 26.92
CA CYS A 20 12.18 -1.26 27.35
C CYS A 20 11.22 -0.42 28.21
N GLY A 21 11.60 -0.13 29.45
CA GLY A 21 10.73 0.59 30.40
C GLY A 21 10.50 2.06 30.05
N ARG A 22 11.23 2.61 29.09
CA ARG A 22 11.07 3.98 28.59
C ARG A 22 10.18 4.03 27.35
N CYS A 23 10.67 3.51 26.23
CA CYS A 23 9.92 3.61 24.97
C CYS A 23 8.80 2.57 24.85
N GLY A 24 8.88 1.41 25.53
CA GLY A 24 7.89 0.33 25.39
C GLY A 24 7.89 -0.41 24.03
N ALA A 25 8.54 0.15 22.99
CA ALA A 25 8.53 -0.36 21.62
C ALA A 25 9.44 -1.59 21.39
N VAL A 26 10.45 -1.81 22.23
CA VAL A 26 11.48 -2.84 22.03
C VAL A 26 11.38 -3.92 23.09
N ALA A 27 11.55 -5.19 22.68
CA ALA A 27 11.45 -6.36 23.56
C ALA A 27 12.76 -7.17 23.64
N TYR A 28 13.01 -7.76 24.81
CA TYR A 28 14.21 -8.54 25.15
C TYR A 28 13.84 -9.87 25.80
N CYS A 29 14.62 -10.92 25.55
CA CYS A 29 14.45 -12.21 26.22
C CYS A 29 15.09 -12.26 27.61
N SER A 30 16.03 -11.34 27.92
CA SER A 30 16.75 -11.30 29.19
C SER A 30 17.20 -9.88 29.56
N LEU A 31 17.51 -9.66 30.83
CA LEU A 31 18.12 -8.40 31.31
C LEU A 31 19.51 -8.17 30.70
N SER A 32 20.29 -9.24 30.53
CA SER A 32 21.62 -9.17 29.90
C SER A 32 21.53 -8.59 28.50
N HIS A 33 20.60 -9.08 27.66
CA HIS A 33 20.38 -8.56 26.30
C HIS A 33 19.92 -7.11 26.29
N GLN A 34 19.08 -6.71 27.25
CA GLN A 34 18.67 -5.31 27.40
C GLN A 34 19.85 -4.39 27.75
N ILE A 35 20.75 -4.84 28.63
CA ILE A 35 21.96 -4.08 28.99
C ILE A 35 22.91 -3.99 27.79
N SER A 36 23.11 -5.09 27.07
CA SER A 36 23.97 -5.13 25.88
C SER A 36 23.47 -4.20 24.77
N HIS A 37 22.16 -4.17 24.51
CA HIS A 37 21.58 -3.29 23.48
C HIS A 37 21.50 -1.82 23.90
N ARG A 38 21.79 -1.47 25.16
CA ARG A 38 21.50 -0.14 25.73
C ARG A 38 22.13 1.02 24.94
N ASN A 39 23.36 0.85 24.44
CA ASN A 39 24.08 1.92 23.76
C ASN A 39 23.53 2.17 22.35
N GLU A 40 23.31 1.13 21.56
CA GLU A 40 22.68 1.23 20.22
C GLU A 40 21.25 1.76 20.32
N HIS A 41 20.48 1.23 21.28
CA HIS A 41 19.09 1.64 21.49
C HIS A 41 18.95 3.08 22.02
N LYS A 42 19.97 3.65 22.66
CA LYS A 42 19.86 4.95 23.35
C LYS A 42 19.36 6.06 22.41
N GLU A 43 19.90 6.11 21.20
CA GLU A 43 19.58 7.12 20.20
C GLU A 43 18.16 6.92 19.64
N GLU A 44 17.75 5.66 19.45
CA GLU A 44 16.42 5.30 18.95
C GLU A 44 15.33 5.44 20.03
N CYS A 45 15.67 5.22 21.30
CA CYS A 45 14.72 5.09 22.40
C CYS A 45 13.84 6.33 22.55
N LYS A 46 14.43 7.54 22.45
CA LYS A 46 13.68 8.79 22.55
C LYS A 46 12.69 8.95 21.38
N ARG A 47 13.10 8.56 20.17
CA ARG A 47 12.26 8.63 18.97
C ARG A 47 11.10 7.65 19.06
N LEU A 48 11.39 6.38 19.37
CA LEU A 48 10.39 5.34 19.57
C LEU A 48 9.40 5.68 20.69
N GLU A 49 9.86 6.34 21.76
CA GLU A 49 9.00 6.85 22.85
C GLU A 49 8.00 7.90 22.34
N GLN A 50 8.39 8.77 21.39
CA GLN A 50 7.42 9.71 20.80
C GLN A 50 6.43 9.00 19.88
N GLN A 51 6.90 8.10 19.02
CA GLN A 51 6.04 7.33 18.12
C GLN A 51 5.01 6.50 18.91
N MET A 52 5.42 5.95 20.05
CA MET A 52 4.54 5.21 20.96
C MET A 52 3.42 6.06 21.60
N LYS A 53 3.51 7.40 21.56
CA LYS A 53 2.40 8.28 22.00
C LYS A 53 1.28 8.39 20.97
N HIS A 54 1.54 8.08 19.70
CA HIS A 54 0.57 8.21 18.62
C HIS A 54 -0.14 6.90 18.29
N ILE A 55 0.10 5.82 19.05
CA ILE A 55 -0.42 4.47 18.72
C ILE A 55 -1.94 4.43 18.62
N ASP A 56 -2.65 5.20 19.44
CA ASP A 56 -4.11 5.20 19.46
C ASP A 56 -4.66 5.75 18.14
N ILE A 57 -4.06 6.83 17.62
CA ILE A 57 -4.41 7.44 16.34
C ILE A 57 -4.05 6.48 15.18
N VAL A 58 -2.89 5.81 15.26
CA VAL A 58 -2.47 4.85 14.23
C VAL A 58 -3.37 3.61 14.19
N ASN A 59 -3.99 3.24 15.31
CA ASN A 59 -4.97 2.14 15.40
C ASN A 59 -6.42 2.58 15.13
N GLU A 60 -6.68 3.86 14.93
CA GLU A 60 -8.03 4.37 14.72
C GLU A 60 -8.53 4.09 13.30
N PHE A 61 -9.59 3.30 13.20
CA PHE A 61 -10.25 2.95 11.95
C PHE A 61 -11.78 2.97 12.14
N PRO A 62 -12.55 3.36 11.11
CA PRO A 62 -14.01 3.49 11.23
C PRO A 62 -14.75 2.16 11.06
N PHE A 63 -14.08 1.01 10.99
CA PHE A 63 -14.70 -0.24 10.56
C PHE A 63 -15.23 -1.05 11.73
N THR A 64 -16.34 -1.75 11.51
CA THR A 64 -16.92 -2.64 12.54
C THR A 64 -16.04 -3.87 12.81
N PHE A 65 -15.07 -4.13 11.92
CA PHE A 65 -14.14 -5.25 12.03
C PHE A 65 -12.76 -4.84 12.54
N SER A 66 -12.55 -3.58 12.91
CA SER A 66 -11.23 -3.05 13.28
C SER A 66 -10.63 -3.77 14.48
N GLU A 67 -11.40 -4.05 15.53
CA GLU A 67 -10.90 -4.81 16.71
C GLU A 67 -10.41 -6.21 16.31
N GLU A 68 -11.15 -6.89 15.42
CA GLU A 68 -10.82 -8.23 14.95
C GLU A 68 -9.57 -8.21 14.05
N ALA A 69 -9.48 -7.27 13.11
CA ALA A 69 -8.38 -7.16 12.15
C ALA A 69 -7.09 -6.53 12.73
N THR A 70 -7.16 -6.00 13.94
CA THR A 70 -6.00 -5.35 14.61
C THR A 70 -5.69 -6.04 15.92
N VAL A 71 -6.39 -5.70 17.00
CA VAL A 71 -6.13 -6.17 18.37
C VAL A 71 -6.14 -7.69 18.47
N LYS A 72 -7.17 -8.37 17.97
CA LYS A 72 -7.27 -9.84 18.12
C LYS A 72 -6.21 -10.60 17.33
N ILE A 73 -5.78 -10.08 16.18
CA ILE A 73 -4.66 -10.64 15.42
C ILE A 73 -3.33 -10.40 16.16
N CYS A 74 -3.09 -9.18 16.65
CA CYS A 74 -1.90 -8.86 17.46
C CYS A 74 -1.76 -9.75 18.71
N GLU A 75 -2.88 -10.01 19.39
CA GLU A 75 -2.96 -10.85 20.57
C GLU A 75 -2.98 -12.35 20.26
N LYS A 76 -2.91 -12.72 18.98
CA LYS A 76 -2.96 -14.12 18.50
C LYS A 76 -4.24 -14.86 18.89
N GLN A 77 -5.33 -14.13 19.12
CA GLN A 77 -6.67 -14.68 19.33
C GLN A 77 -7.35 -14.99 18.00
N GLU A 78 -7.01 -14.24 16.96
CA GLU A 78 -7.45 -14.44 15.59
C GLU A 78 -6.24 -14.52 14.66
N THR A 79 -6.46 -15.05 13.46
CA THR A 79 -5.46 -15.06 12.38
C THR A 79 -6.06 -14.34 11.18
N ARG A 80 -5.22 -13.86 10.25
CA ARG A 80 -5.72 -13.31 8.98
C ARG A 80 -6.63 -14.31 8.25
N CYS A 81 -6.28 -15.59 8.26
CA CYS A 81 -7.07 -16.64 7.64
C CYS A 81 -8.43 -16.83 8.33
N SER A 82 -8.51 -16.90 9.67
CA SER A 82 -9.79 -17.02 10.38
C SER A 82 -10.70 -15.81 10.14
N PHE A 83 -10.12 -14.61 10.07
CA PHE A 83 -10.84 -13.40 9.66
C PHE A 83 -11.45 -13.55 8.27
N PHE A 84 -10.65 -13.92 7.25
CA PHE A 84 -11.15 -14.06 5.89
C PHE A 84 -12.18 -15.19 5.73
N ILE A 85 -12.04 -16.27 6.51
CA ILE A 85 -13.02 -17.38 6.54
C ILE A 85 -14.38 -16.87 7.03
N LYS A 86 -14.40 -16.13 8.14
CA LYS A 86 -15.64 -15.53 8.67
C LYS A 86 -16.30 -14.54 7.70
N LYS A 87 -15.48 -13.87 6.89
CA LYS A 87 -15.95 -12.95 5.83
C LYS A 87 -16.35 -13.68 4.53
N GLY A 88 -16.12 -14.99 4.43
CA GLY A 88 -16.47 -15.80 3.25
C GLY A 88 -15.60 -15.54 2.01
N ILE A 89 -14.44 -14.91 2.18
CA ILE A 89 -13.55 -14.46 1.09
C ILE A 89 -12.15 -15.09 1.16
N HIS A 90 -11.95 -16.04 2.05
CA HIS A 90 -10.68 -16.75 2.19
C HIS A 90 -10.32 -17.54 0.93
N GLN A 91 -9.11 -17.32 0.41
CA GLN A 91 -8.59 -17.97 -0.80
C GLN A 91 -9.42 -17.73 -2.08
N LEU A 92 -10.19 -16.64 -2.13
CA LEU A 92 -10.97 -16.26 -3.31
C LEU A 92 -10.36 -15.04 -4.01
N GLY A 93 -10.41 -15.04 -5.34
CA GLY A 93 -10.09 -13.89 -6.18
C GLY A 93 -8.84 -13.11 -5.75
N MET A 94 -9.03 -11.80 -5.56
CA MET A 94 -7.97 -10.85 -5.15
C MET A 94 -7.52 -11.05 -3.69
N TRP A 95 -8.34 -11.72 -2.86
CA TRP A 95 -8.10 -11.95 -1.43
C TRP A 95 -7.14 -13.09 -1.15
N LEU A 96 -6.89 -13.96 -2.13
CA LEU A 96 -5.98 -15.10 -2.00
C LEU A 96 -4.61 -14.67 -1.43
N TYR A 97 -4.14 -13.48 -1.79
CA TYR A 97 -2.81 -12.96 -1.44
C TYR A 97 -2.79 -12.18 -0.12
N GLU A 98 -3.94 -12.06 0.56
CA GLU A 98 -4.05 -11.38 1.85
C GLU A 98 -3.80 -12.31 3.05
N CYS A 99 -3.70 -13.63 2.86
CA CYS A 99 -3.25 -14.57 3.91
C CYS A 99 -1.99 -15.34 3.48
N PRO A 100 -1.03 -15.64 4.39
CA PRO A 100 0.15 -16.44 4.07
C PRO A 100 -0.13 -17.83 3.47
N CYS A 101 -1.31 -18.41 3.72
CA CYS A 101 -1.70 -19.70 3.14
C CYS A 101 -1.98 -19.63 1.63
N GLY A 102 -2.14 -18.43 1.05
CA GLY A 102 -2.36 -18.26 -0.39
C GLY A 102 -1.16 -18.73 -1.21
N THR A 103 0.06 -18.59 -0.67
CA THR A 103 1.31 -18.98 -1.33
C THR A 103 1.39 -20.48 -1.61
N SER A 104 0.75 -21.31 -0.77
CA SER A 104 0.68 -22.77 -0.95
C SER A 104 -0.21 -23.24 -2.10
N VAL A 105 -1.08 -22.38 -2.64
CA VAL A 105 -2.04 -22.71 -3.73
C VAL A 105 -1.40 -22.51 -5.13
N ILE A 106 -0.21 -21.90 -5.18
CA ILE A 106 0.44 -21.35 -6.39
C ILE A 106 1.01 -22.43 -7.35
N SER A 107 0.96 -23.71 -6.99
CA SER A 107 1.53 -24.78 -7.82
C SER A 107 0.78 -25.03 -9.15
N LEU A 108 -0.41 -24.48 -9.41
CA LEU A 108 -1.22 -24.96 -10.56
C LEU A 108 -1.87 -23.95 -11.50
N ASP A 109 -2.04 -22.66 -11.19
CA ASP A 109 -2.83 -21.81 -12.12
C ASP A 109 -2.51 -20.31 -12.09
N CYS A 110 -1.34 -19.92 -12.60
CA CYS A 110 -0.97 -18.52 -12.84
C CYS A 110 -1.67 -17.88 -14.06
N SER A 111 -2.68 -18.55 -14.64
CA SER A 111 -3.25 -18.18 -15.95
C SER A 111 -4.58 -17.42 -15.89
N ARG A 112 -5.28 -17.47 -14.75
CA ARG A 112 -6.61 -16.85 -14.61
C ARG A 112 -6.52 -15.57 -13.81
N SER A 113 -6.67 -14.44 -14.50
CA SER A 113 -6.82 -13.12 -13.88
C SER A 113 -8.01 -13.13 -12.91
N THR A 114 -7.73 -13.11 -11.61
CA THR A 114 -8.72 -13.06 -10.54
C THR A 114 -9.30 -11.64 -10.41
N ASN A 115 -10.30 -11.34 -11.25
CA ASN A 115 -10.82 -9.97 -11.41
C ASN A 115 -12.10 -9.68 -10.60
N GLY A 116 -12.37 -10.48 -9.57
CA GLY A 116 -13.61 -10.41 -8.78
C GLY A 116 -13.37 -9.92 -7.36
N TRP A 117 -14.34 -9.18 -6.83
CA TRP A 117 -14.42 -8.83 -5.41
C TRP A 117 -14.84 -10.01 -4.54
N ASP A 118 -15.46 -11.06 -5.11
CA ASP A 118 -16.04 -12.17 -4.35
C ASP A 118 -16.95 -11.72 -3.19
N LEU A 119 -17.62 -10.59 -3.39
CA LEU A 119 -18.56 -9.97 -2.47
C LEU A 119 -19.88 -9.63 -3.19
N PRO A 120 -21.01 -9.55 -2.46
CA PRO A 120 -22.25 -8.91 -2.95
C PRO A 120 -22.00 -7.48 -3.46
N ASP A 121 -22.86 -6.99 -4.36
CA ASP A 121 -22.66 -5.67 -4.97
C ASP A 121 -22.87 -4.50 -4.00
N GLU A 122 -23.56 -4.70 -2.88
CA GLU A 122 -23.70 -3.70 -1.83
C GLU A 122 -22.43 -3.54 -0.98
N LEU A 123 -21.53 -4.52 -1.04
CA LEU A 123 -20.29 -4.54 -0.25
C LEU A 123 -19.06 -4.17 -1.06
N CYS A 124 -19.17 -3.96 -2.38
CA CYS A 124 -17.99 -3.70 -3.19
C CYS A 124 -18.22 -2.61 -4.25
N PRO A 125 -17.16 -1.89 -4.62
CA PRO A 125 -17.22 -0.83 -5.61
C PRO A 125 -17.28 -1.38 -7.05
N CYS A 126 -18.30 -2.15 -7.40
CA CYS A 126 -18.41 -2.77 -8.73
C CYS A 126 -19.17 -1.92 -9.77
N LYS A 127 -19.64 -0.73 -9.39
CA LYS A 127 -20.44 0.20 -10.22
C LYS A 127 -19.89 1.61 -10.12
N GLU A 128 -20.27 2.45 -11.07
CA GLU A 128 -20.04 3.91 -11.00
C GLU A 128 -20.52 4.50 -9.66
N PRO A 129 -19.81 5.49 -9.10
CA PRO A 129 -20.30 6.23 -7.95
C PRO A 129 -21.58 6.99 -8.32
N VAL A 130 -22.49 7.16 -7.35
CA VAL A 130 -23.77 7.86 -7.56
C VAL A 130 -23.54 9.33 -7.93
N TYR A 131 -22.48 9.93 -7.39
CA TYR A 131 -22.09 11.30 -7.64
C TYR A 131 -20.58 11.37 -7.88
N PRO A 132 -20.11 12.26 -8.77
CA PRO A 132 -18.68 12.52 -8.91
C PRO A 132 -18.09 13.01 -7.59
N ILE A 133 -16.80 12.79 -7.40
CA ILE A 133 -16.08 13.22 -6.20
C ILE A 133 -16.11 14.76 -6.11
N SER A 134 -16.86 15.29 -5.15
CA SER A 134 -17.10 16.74 -5.00
C SER A 134 -16.15 17.42 -4.02
N LYS A 135 -15.59 16.65 -3.08
CA LYS A 135 -14.62 17.11 -2.07
C LYS A 135 -13.43 16.18 -2.01
N HIS A 136 -12.31 16.68 -1.51
CA HIS A 136 -11.17 15.84 -1.20
C HIS A 136 -11.56 14.81 -0.12
N LEU A 137 -11.35 13.52 -0.41
CA LEU A 137 -11.55 12.45 0.55
C LEU A 137 -10.33 12.36 1.47
N CYS A 138 -10.55 12.51 2.77
CA CYS A 138 -9.51 12.56 3.80
C CYS A 138 -9.57 11.38 4.77
N SER A 139 -10.54 10.48 4.64
CA SER A 139 -10.67 9.32 5.53
C SER A 139 -11.40 8.15 4.87
N TRP A 140 -11.20 6.96 5.44
CA TRP A 140 -11.97 5.77 5.09
C TRP A 140 -13.48 5.96 5.23
N LYS A 141 -13.93 6.67 6.27
CA LYS A 141 -15.36 6.92 6.51
C LYS A 141 -15.99 7.69 5.35
N GLU A 142 -15.33 8.77 4.91
CA GLU A 142 -15.81 9.58 3.79
C GLU A 142 -15.83 8.80 2.47
N TYR A 143 -14.83 7.95 2.22
CA TYR A 143 -14.81 7.11 1.03
C TYR A 143 -15.97 6.10 1.02
N TYR A 144 -16.23 5.42 2.15
CA TYR A 144 -17.31 4.45 2.28
C TYR A 144 -18.68 5.12 2.15
N GLU A 145 -18.87 6.29 2.76
CA GLU A 145 -20.08 7.10 2.58
C GLU A 145 -20.30 7.49 1.12
N TRP A 146 -19.24 7.98 0.45
CA TRP A 146 -19.30 8.37 -0.97
C TRP A 146 -19.63 7.19 -1.90
N ARG A 147 -19.04 6.01 -1.65
CA ARG A 147 -19.34 4.80 -2.42
C ARG A 147 -20.60 4.07 -2.01
N CYS A 148 -21.29 4.54 -0.98
CA CYS A 148 -22.45 3.87 -0.39
C CYS A 148 -22.16 2.42 0.03
N ILE A 149 -20.95 2.18 0.56
CA ILE A 149 -20.50 0.87 1.04
C ILE A 149 -20.58 0.88 2.57
N PRO A 150 -21.15 -0.15 3.23
CA PRO A 150 -21.22 -0.21 4.67
C PRO A 150 -19.84 -0.51 5.30
N LEU A 151 -19.58 0.07 6.48
CA LEU A 151 -18.31 -0.04 7.21
C LEU A 151 -17.96 -1.46 7.71
N HIS A 152 -18.84 -2.44 7.52
CA HIS A 152 -18.54 -3.85 7.78
C HIS A 152 -17.95 -4.59 6.57
N SER A 153 -17.95 -3.96 5.39
CA SER A 153 -17.32 -4.49 4.18
C SER A 153 -15.79 -4.47 4.29
N PRO A 154 -15.08 -5.55 3.91
CA PRO A 154 -13.63 -5.63 4.04
C PRO A 154 -12.85 -4.98 2.88
N VAL A 155 -13.50 -4.30 1.92
CA VAL A 155 -12.84 -3.81 0.69
C VAL A 155 -11.68 -2.83 0.92
N ALA A 156 -11.63 -2.17 2.07
CA ALA A 156 -10.50 -1.31 2.46
C ALA A 156 -9.17 -2.08 2.54
N LEU A 157 -9.23 -3.40 2.76
CA LEU A 157 -8.04 -4.26 2.76
C LEU A 157 -7.39 -4.40 1.38
N LEU A 158 -8.10 -4.08 0.30
CA LEU A 158 -7.57 -4.06 -1.06
C LEU A 158 -7.49 -2.62 -1.60
N LEU A 159 -8.51 -1.81 -1.33
CA LEU A 159 -8.62 -0.44 -1.82
C LEU A 159 -7.56 0.51 -1.26
N HIS A 160 -6.81 0.12 -0.24
CA HIS A 160 -5.70 0.95 0.24
C HIS A 160 -4.68 1.25 -0.87
N TRP A 161 -4.52 0.39 -1.88
CA TRP A 161 -3.64 0.67 -3.03
C TRP A 161 -4.07 1.92 -3.82
N PRO A 162 -5.24 1.95 -4.50
CA PRO A 162 -5.66 3.11 -5.26
C PRO A 162 -5.90 4.35 -4.38
N LEU A 163 -6.38 4.18 -3.15
CA LEU A 163 -6.65 5.32 -2.26
C LEU A 163 -5.37 5.95 -1.71
N THR A 164 -4.31 5.16 -1.52
CA THR A 164 -2.98 5.68 -1.21
C THR A 164 -2.45 6.51 -2.37
N ILE A 165 -2.60 6.04 -3.63
CA ILE A 165 -2.23 6.82 -4.82
C ILE A 165 -3.01 8.14 -4.85
N TYR A 166 -4.34 8.07 -4.73
CA TYR A 166 -5.18 9.25 -4.71
C TYR A 166 -4.73 10.26 -3.64
N HIS A 167 -4.56 9.83 -2.39
CA HIS A 167 -4.13 10.72 -1.32
C HIS A 167 -2.71 11.25 -1.55
N ALA A 168 -1.78 10.42 -2.03
CA ALA A 168 -0.43 10.83 -2.36
C ALA A 168 -0.41 11.97 -3.39
N THR A 169 -1.29 11.93 -4.41
CA THR A 169 -1.37 13.03 -5.38
C THR A 169 -1.84 14.35 -4.77
N LYS A 170 -2.65 14.28 -3.71
CA LYS A 170 -3.21 15.47 -3.05
C LYS A 170 -2.19 16.09 -2.11
N VAL A 171 -1.40 15.28 -1.40
CA VAL A 171 -0.37 15.79 -0.49
C VAL A 171 0.84 16.40 -1.20
N VAL A 172 1.19 15.92 -2.41
CA VAL A 172 2.19 16.60 -3.27
C VAL A 172 1.62 17.76 -4.07
N GLY A 173 0.33 18.05 -3.87
CA GLY A 173 -0.31 19.21 -4.46
C GLY A 173 -0.55 19.13 -5.95
N LEU A 174 -0.59 17.94 -6.60
CA LEU A 174 -0.90 17.80 -8.04
C LEU A 174 -2.24 18.45 -8.44
N GLY A 175 -3.17 18.63 -7.49
CA GLY A 175 -4.41 19.40 -7.71
C GLY A 175 -4.18 20.88 -8.04
N SER A 176 -3.05 21.47 -7.65
CA SER A 176 -2.63 22.82 -8.05
C SER A 176 -2.02 22.87 -9.46
N TRP A 177 -1.62 21.72 -10.00
CA TRP A 177 -1.07 21.53 -11.34
C TRP A 177 -2.15 21.14 -12.36
N ALA A 178 -3.42 21.43 -12.06
CA ALA A 178 -4.58 21.04 -12.86
C ALA A 178 -4.50 21.45 -14.35
N SER A 179 -3.73 22.49 -14.68
CA SER A 179 -3.50 22.89 -16.07
C SER A 179 -2.58 21.94 -16.86
N GLN A 180 -1.66 21.22 -16.20
CA GLN A 180 -0.75 20.26 -16.84
C GLN A 180 -1.35 18.84 -16.93
N ILE A 181 -2.24 18.46 -16.00
CA ILE A 181 -2.89 17.13 -15.93
C ILE A 181 -4.24 17.12 -16.66
N SER A 182 -4.43 18.01 -17.63
CA SER A 182 -5.78 18.33 -18.15
C SER A 182 -6.53 17.17 -18.82
N LYS A 183 -5.84 16.09 -19.22
CA LYS A 183 -6.44 14.88 -19.80
C LYS A 183 -5.79 13.55 -19.41
N GLN A 184 -4.53 13.57 -18.93
CA GLN A 184 -3.78 12.36 -18.67
C GLN A 184 -2.89 12.50 -17.42
N LEU A 185 -2.87 11.46 -16.59
CA LEU A 185 -2.02 11.33 -15.41
C LEU A 185 -1.06 10.16 -15.61
N GLN A 186 0.24 10.46 -15.77
CA GLN A 186 1.33 9.50 -15.91
C GLN A 186 1.94 9.21 -14.53
N ILE A 187 1.79 7.99 -14.05
CA ILE A 187 2.30 7.54 -12.74
C ILE A 187 3.34 6.45 -12.94
N HIS A 188 4.52 6.60 -12.33
CA HIS A 188 5.45 5.48 -12.17
C HIS A 188 5.26 4.87 -10.79
N TYR A 189 4.77 3.64 -10.74
CA TYR A 189 4.56 2.84 -9.54
C TYR A 189 5.73 1.88 -9.35
N LEU A 190 6.51 2.06 -8.29
CA LEU A 190 7.74 1.31 -8.07
C LEU A 190 7.54 0.19 -7.05
N GLY A 191 8.12 -0.97 -7.33
CA GLY A 191 8.15 -2.12 -6.43
C GLY A 191 6.82 -2.85 -6.22
N PRO A 192 5.98 -3.08 -7.25
CA PRO A 192 4.76 -3.86 -7.07
C PRO A 192 5.09 -5.32 -6.72
N GLU A 193 4.42 -5.86 -5.71
CA GLU A 193 4.55 -7.25 -5.27
C GLU A 193 3.16 -7.91 -5.23
N LYS A 194 2.44 -7.76 -4.12
CA LYS A 194 1.07 -8.30 -3.95
C LYS A 194 0.09 -7.70 -4.96
N GLU A 195 0.32 -6.43 -5.30
CA GLU A 195 -0.47 -5.64 -6.23
C GLU A 195 -0.56 -6.26 -7.61
N LEU A 196 0.45 -7.02 -8.03
CA LEU A 196 0.48 -7.72 -9.33
C LEU A 196 -0.64 -8.75 -9.49
N GLN A 197 -1.22 -9.19 -8.37
CA GLN A 197 -2.32 -10.14 -8.29
C GLN A 197 -3.66 -9.48 -7.96
N GLN A 198 -3.65 -8.16 -7.77
CA GLN A 198 -4.79 -7.34 -7.37
C GLN A 198 -4.99 -6.17 -8.35
N LEU A 199 -4.52 -6.30 -9.59
CA LEU A 199 -4.49 -5.23 -10.58
C LEU A 199 -5.89 -4.67 -10.87
N ALA A 200 -6.95 -5.50 -10.79
CA ALA A 200 -8.32 -5.05 -11.00
C ALA A 200 -8.81 -4.02 -9.95
N VAL A 201 -8.17 -3.95 -8.78
CA VAL A 201 -8.47 -2.93 -7.74
C VAL A 201 -8.12 -1.52 -8.24
N PHE A 202 -7.11 -1.38 -9.10
CA PHE A 202 -6.73 -0.08 -9.65
C PHE A 202 -7.80 0.51 -10.56
N ALA A 203 -8.80 -0.28 -11.01
CA ALA A 203 -9.98 0.22 -11.72
C ALA A 203 -10.68 1.36 -10.95
N GLU A 204 -10.55 1.36 -9.62
CA GLU A 204 -11.07 2.41 -8.75
C GLU A 204 -10.54 3.80 -9.04
N LEU A 205 -9.33 3.92 -9.60
CA LEU A 205 -8.73 5.22 -9.94
C LEU A 205 -9.58 6.02 -10.93
N HIS A 206 -10.42 5.34 -11.74
CA HIS A 206 -11.37 5.99 -12.65
C HIS A 206 -12.39 6.83 -11.88
N ALA A 207 -12.91 6.29 -10.77
CA ALA A 207 -13.84 7.02 -9.93
C ALA A 207 -13.16 8.18 -9.16
N LEU A 208 -11.88 8.00 -8.81
CA LEU A 208 -11.10 8.95 -8.01
C LEU A 208 -10.52 10.11 -8.82
N PHE A 209 -10.31 9.89 -10.12
CA PHE A 209 -9.80 10.86 -11.09
C PHE A 209 -10.79 10.99 -12.27
N PRO A 210 -11.97 11.58 -12.05
CA PRO A 210 -12.94 11.75 -13.11
C PRO A 210 -12.35 12.58 -14.26
N ASP A 211 -12.70 12.22 -15.49
CA ASP A 211 -12.27 12.92 -16.73
C ASP A 211 -10.76 12.90 -17.01
N VAL A 212 -10.00 12.03 -16.34
CA VAL A 212 -8.54 11.88 -16.53
C VAL A 212 -8.21 10.45 -16.95
N HIS A 213 -7.47 10.28 -18.05
CA HIS A 213 -6.84 9.01 -18.40
C HIS A 213 -5.67 8.74 -17.46
N VAL A 214 -5.73 7.65 -16.69
CA VAL A 214 -4.63 7.28 -15.78
C VAL A 214 -3.79 6.22 -16.45
N HIS A 215 -2.53 6.55 -16.72
CA HIS A 215 -1.53 5.60 -17.22
C HIS A 215 -0.52 5.32 -16.11
N MET A 216 -0.32 4.05 -15.79
CA MET A 216 0.59 3.61 -14.76
C MET A 216 1.65 2.67 -15.34
N GLU A 217 2.91 3.06 -15.25
CA GLU A 217 4.04 2.15 -15.42
C GLU A 217 4.32 1.50 -14.06
N LEU A 218 4.09 0.18 -13.96
CA LEU A 218 4.41 -0.62 -12.79
C LEU A 218 5.81 -1.23 -12.99
N ILE A 219 6.79 -0.78 -12.21
CA ILE A 219 8.20 -1.15 -12.40
C ILE A 219 8.74 -1.86 -11.15
N GLY A 220 9.23 -3.08 -11.31
CA GLY A 220 9.88 -3.77 -10.19
C GLY A 220 10.50 -5.12 -10.56
N PRO A 221 11.46 -5.60 -9.76
CA PRO A 221 12.12 -6.89 -10.00
C PRO A 221 11.22 -8.09 -9.75
N ALA A 222 10.16 -7.92 -8.95
CA ALA A 222 9.19 -8.98 -8.61
C ALA A 222 8.21 -9.31 -9.76
N ILE A 223 8.15 -8.48 -10.79
CA ILE A 223 7.31 -8.74 -11.97
C ILE A 223 7.82 -10.01 -12.67
N PRO A 224 6.96 -11.01 -12.93
CA PRO A 224 7.35 -12.22 -13.65
C PRO A 224 7.89 -11.90 -15.05
N GLN A 225 8.92 -12.63 -15.49
CA GLN A 225 9.51 -12.43 -16.81
C GLN A 225 8.50 -12.62 -17.94
N SER A 226 7.53 -13.54 -17.78
CA SER A 226 6.45 -13.76 -18.75
C SER A 226 5.48 -12.59 -18.90
N ARG A 227 5.50 -11.63 -17.97
CA ARG A 227 4.62 -10.46 -17.94
C ARG A 227 5.38 -9.15 -18.21
N ASP A 228 6.69 -9.20 -18.47
CA ASP A 228 7.46 -8.00 -18.80
C ASP A 228 6.97 -7.42 -20.14
N GLY A 229 6.62 -6.13 -20.15
CA GLY A 229 6.02 -5.47 -21.31
C GLY A 229 4.51 -5.70 -21.47
N GLU A 230 3.85 -6.43 -20.57
CA GLU A 230 2.40 -6.61 -20.63
C GLU A 230 1.67 -5.28 -20.43
N LYS A 231 0.75 -4.97 -21.35
CA LYS A 231 -0.17 -3.84 -21.29
C LYS A 231 -1.56 -4.33 -20.92
N ILE A 232 -2.18 -3.70 -19.93
CA ILE A 232 -3.49 -4.06 -19.39
C ILE A 232 -4.35 -2.81 -19.38
N ASP A 233 -5.48 -2.86 -20.09
CA ASP A 233 -6.47 -1.78 -20.06
C ASP A 233 -7.62 -2.17 -19.13
N LEU A 234 -7.79 -1.43 -18.04
CA LEU A 234 -8.92 -1.56 -17.14
C LEU A 234 -10.02 -0.61 -17.61
N CYS A 235 -11.04 -1.17 -18.26
CA CYS A 235 -12.17 -0.42 -18.80
C CYS A 235 -13.47 -0.63 -18.00
N LYS A 236 -13.40 -1.43 -16.92
CA LYS A 236 -14.51 -1.81 -16.04
C LYS A 236 -14.02 -2.02 -14.62
N TYR A 237 -14.91 -1.85 -13.64
CA TYR A 237 -14.65 -2.24 -12.26
C TYR A 237 -14.60 -3.76 -12.09
N ALA A 238 -13.88 -4.22 -11.07
CA ALA A 238 -13.89 -5.62 -10.67
C ALA A 238 -15.32 -6.11 -10.34
N HIS A 239 -15.61 -7.37 -10.70
CA HIS A 239 -16.96 -7.91 -10.66
C HIS A 239 -17.40 -8.30 -9.24
N CYS A 240 -18.69 -8.13 -8.91
CA CYS A 240 -19.31 -8.67 -7.71
C CYS A 240 -19.80 -10.12 -7.90
N LEU A 241 -20.32 -10.74 -6.84
CA LEU A 241 -20.93 -12.08 -6.90
C LEU A 241 -22.30 -12.11 -7.58
N ARG A 242 -23.09 -11.03 -7.46
CA ARG A 242 -24.47 -11.00 -8.00
C ARG A 242 -24.48 -11.25 -9.52
N THR A 243 -25.28 -12.22 -9.98
CA THR A 243 -25.26 -12.75 -11.36
C THR A 243 -25.84 -11.78 -12.39
N ASP A 244 -26.88 -11.05 -12.02
CA ASP A 244 -27.60 -10.06 -12.83
C ASP A 244 -27.07 -8.62 -12.62
N CYS A 245 -25.87 -8.47 -12.05
CA CYS A 245 -25.28 -7.15 -11.87
C CYS A 245 -24.74 -6.59 -13.19
N PHE A 246 -24.98 -5.29 -13.41
CA PHE A 246 -24.49 -4.57 -14.58
C PHE A 246 -22.97 -4.65 -14.77
N CYS A 247 -22.20 -4.86 -13.70
CA CYS A 247 -20.75 -5.04 -13.79
C CYS A 247 -20.33 -6.22 -14.67
N LYS A 248 -21.20 -7.22 -14.88
CA LYS A 248 -20.95 -8.40 -15.72
C LYS A 248 -21.46 -8.26 -17.14
N SER A 249 -22.14 -7.16 -17.47
CA SER A 249 -22.64 -6.92 -18.82
C SER A 249 -21.48 -6.70 -19.79
N SER A 250 -21.52 -7.38 -20.94
CA SER A 250 -20.50 -7.21 -21.99
C SER A 250 -20.54 -5.82 -22.62
N SER A 251 -21.70 -5.14 -22.62
CA SER A 251 -21.98 -3.91 -23.35
C SER A 251 -21.43 -2.61 -22.73
N ASN A 252 -21.09 -2.59 -21.44
CA ASN A 252 -20.77 -1.33 -20.75
C ASN A 252 -19.26 -1.21 -20.50
N THR A 253 -18.50 -0.82 -21.52
CA THR A 253 -17.31 0.03 -21.30
C THR A 253 -17.78 1.34 -20.67
N TRP A 254 -16.96 1.96 -19.80
CA TRP A 254 -17.29 3.25 -19.17
C TRP A 254 -17.86 4.25 -20.19
N GLY A 255 -19.15 4.63 -20.03
CA GLY A 255 -19.87 5.55 -20.91
C GLY A 255 -20.25 4.99 -22.29
N SER A 256 -21.55 4.93 -22.61
CA SER A 256 -22.04 4.44 -23.92
C SER A 256 -22.22 5.54 -24.99
N ASN A 257 -21.83 6.81 -24.73
CA ASN A 257 -22.07 7.92 -25.65
C ASN A 257 -20.98 9.00 -25.61
N SER A 258 -19.76 8.72 -26.09
CA SER A 258 -18.87 9.70 -26.76
C SER A 258 -17.47 9.13 -27.02
N SER A 259 -16.84 9.59 -28.09
CA SER A 259 -15.66 9.05 -28.80
C SER A 259 -14.29 9.08 -28.07
N GLU A 260 -14.19 9.09 -26.75
CA GLU A 260 -12.89 8.94 -26.05
C GLU A 260 -13.08 8.06 -24.79
N ASN A 261 -12.77 6.77 -24.91
CA ASN A 261 -12.81 5.80 -23.82
C ASN A 261 -11.77 6.18 -22.75
N LEU A 262 -12.20 6.74 -21.61
CA LEU A 262 -11.32 7.12 -20.49
C LEU A 262 -10.89 5.89 -19.67
N ALA A 263 -10.04 5.04 -20.27
CA ALA A 263 -9.51 3.82 -19.67
C ALA A 263 -8.42 4.11 -18.61
N ILE A 264 -8.15 3.14 -17.74
CA ILE A 264 -6.89 3.10 -16.99
C ILE A 264 -5.98 2.11 -17.71
N THR A 265 -4.77 2.54 -18.01
CA THR A 265 -3.76 1.68 -18.64
C THR A 265 -2.69 1.35 -17.62
N LEU A 266 -2.42 0.07 -17.45
CA LEU A 266 -1.31 -0.44 -16.65
C LEU A 266 -0.27 -1.06 -17.58
N GLN A 267 0.99 -0.71 -17.40
CA GLN A 267 2.11 -1.25 -18.18
C GLN A 267 3.13 -1.86 -17.23
N LEU A 268 3.41 -3.16 -17.38
CA LEU A 268 4.31 -3.88 -16.50
C LEU A 268 5.76 -3.85 -17.03
N ARG A 269 6.73 -3.51 -16.18
CA ARG A 269 8.16 -3.41 -16.53
C ARG A 269 9.02 -4.13 -15.49
N ARG A 270 9.53 -5.30 -15.85
CA ARG A 270 10.41 -6.07 -14.97
C ARG A 270 11.78 -5.42 -14.82
N GLY A 271 12.25 -5.28 -13.59
CA GLY A 271 13.61 -4.81 -13.29
C GLY A 271 13.61 -3.60 -12.37
N PHE A 272 14.80 -3.10 -12.04
CA PHE A 272 14.92 -1.92 -11.21
C PHE A 272 14.64 -0.65 -12.01
N TYR A 273 14.10 0.36 -11.32
CA TYR A 273 13.70 1.61 -11.96
C TYR A 273 14.87 2.32 -12.67
N HIS A 274 16.02 2.40 -12.01
CA HIS A 274 17.24 3.01 -12.56
C HIS A 274 17.76 2.32 -13.83
N ASP A 275 17.53 1.02 -13.98
CA ASP A 275 17.93 0.28 -15.18
C ASP A 275 16.91 0.46 -16.32
N ARG A 276 15.62 0.51 -15.99
CA ARG A 276 14.53 0.53 -16.98
C ARG A 276 14.15 1.93 -17.45
N TYR A 277 14.47 2.98 -16.68
CA TYR A 277 13.97 4.33 -16.95
C TYR A 277 14.35 4.85 -18.34
N LYS A 278 15.56 4.56 -18.84
CA LYS A 278 15.99 5.00 -20.17
C LYS A 278 15.10 4.49 -21.31
N ASP A 279 14.51 3.30 -21.14
CA ASP A 279 13.59 2.75 -22.13
C ASP A 279 12.18 3.31 -21.95
N ILE A 280 11.74 3.47 -20.70
CA ILE A 280 10.41 4.01 -20.37
C ILE A 280 10.29 5.49 -20.77
N ALA A 281 11.33 6.29 -20.51
CA ALA A 281 11.35 7.72 -20.79
C ALA A 281 11.28 8.06 -22.28
N LYS A 282 11.49 7.09 -23.18
CA LYS A 282 11.24 7.25 -24.63
C LYS A 282 9.76 7.34 -24.95
N GLU A 283 8.91 6.73 -24.12
CA GLU A 283 7.48 6.65 -24.32
C GLU A 283 6.75 7.80 -23.61
N SER A 284 7.06 8.04 -22.32
CA SER A 284 6.54 9.21 -21.57
C SER A 284 7.35 9.49 -20.31
N SER A 285 7.28 10.72 -19.81
CA SER A 285 7.82 11.12 -18.50
C SER A 285 6.74 11.06 -17.42
N PRO A 286 7.07 10.64 -16.18
CA PRO A 286 6.10 10.61 -15.11
C PRO A 286 5.71 12.02 -14.67
N HIS A 287 4.44 12.23 -14.35
CA HIS A 287 3.99 13.39 -13.58
C HIS A 287 4.21 13.16 -12.07
N PHE A 288 4.27 11.90 -11.66
CA PHE A 288 4.27 11.49 -10.27
C PHE A 288 4.92 10.11 -10.11
N ILE A 289 5.73 9.93 -9.08
CA ILE A 289 6.33 8.65 -8.71
C ILE A 289 5.77 8.21 -7.36
N ILE A 290 5.37 6.95 -7.25
CA ILE A 290 4.95 6.36 -5.98
C ILE A 290 5.62 5.02 -5.75
N ALA A 291 6.05 4.77 -4.51
CA ALA A 291 6.64 3.50 -4.08
C ALA A 291 6.01 3.07 -2.75
N PRO A 292 4.93 2.28 -2.80
CA PRO A 292 4.27 1.80 -1.59
C PRO A 292 5.09 0.72 -0.87
N ASN A 293 5.11 0.75 0.46
CA ASN A 293 5.86 -0.16 1.32
C ASN A 293 7.33 -0.32 0.90
N ALA A 294 7.98 0.79 0.55
CA ALA A 294 9.23 0.79 -0.22
C ALA A 294 10.39 0.11 0.50
N GLY A 295 10.44 0.18 1.84
CA GLY A 295 11.56 -0.40 2.60
C GLY A 295 12.90 0.18 2.18
N ILE A 296 12.98 1.49 1.95
CA ILE A 296 14.18 2.15 1.38
C ILE A 296 15.44 1.84 2.19
N ALA A 297 15.33 1.86 3.51
CA ALA A 297 16.45 1.55 4.41
C ALA A 297 16.81 0.06 4.47
N ALA A 298 15.93 -0.82 3.99
CA ALA A 298 16.12 -2.27 4.04
C ALA A 298 16.87 -2.81 2.81
N TYR A 299 16.82 -2.13 1.65
CA TYR A 299 17.40 -2.63 0.40
C TYR A 299 18.33 -1.61 -0.25
N SER A 300 19.61 -1.97 -0.40
CA SER A 300 20.61 -1.12 -1.06
C SER A 300 20.37 -0.89 -2.55
N SER A 301 19.53 -1.71 -3.20
CA SER A 301 19.09 -1.49 -4.59
C SER A 301 18.32 -0.18 -4.78
N TRP A 302 17.83 0.45 -3.71
CA TRP A 302 17.21 1.77 -3.78
C TRP A 302 18.19 2.92 -4.04
N LEU A 303 19.48 2.78 -3.72
CA LEU A 303 20.46 3.87 -3.84
C LEU A 303 20.49 4.50 -5.25
N PRO A 304 20.77 3.74 -6.33
CA PRO A 304 20.73 4.28 -7.70
C PRO A 304 19.32 4.76 -8.13
N THR A 305 18.25 4.16 -7.60
CA THR A 305 16.89 4.63 -7.85
C THR A 305 16.65 6.02 -7.23
N MET A 306 17.17 6.29 -6.04
CA MET A 306 17.05 7.59 -5.36
C MET A 306 17.86 8.68 -6.08
N GLU A 307 19.05 8.34 -6.57
CA GLU A 307 19.85 9.24 -7.41
C GLU A 307 19.08 9.63 -8.67
N LEU A 308 18.52 8.65 -9.37
CA LEU A 308 17.68 8.91 -10.55
C LEU A 308 16.47 9.79 -10.20
N ILE A 309 15.69 9.46 -9.16
CA ILE A 309 14.51 10.25 -8.79
C ILE A 309 14.88 11.71 -8.51
N LYS A 310 16.01 11.95 -7.84
CA LYS A 310 16.54 13.30 -7.62
C LYS A 310 16.84 14.02 -8.93
N GLU A 311 17.48 13.33 -9.88
CA GLU A 311 17.79 13.90 -11.21
C GLU A 311 16.53 14.23 -12.02
N LEU A 312 15.46 13.46 -11.86
CA LEU A 312 14.19 13.70 -12.54
C LEU A 312 13.47 14.96 -12.04
N GLY A 313 13.61 15.29 -10.75
CA GLY A 313 12.93 16.44 -10.15
C GLY A 313 11.40 16.36 -10.17
N VAL A 314 10.84 15.15 -10.32
CA VAL A 314 9.40 14.86 -10.30
C VAL A 314 8.99 14.48 -8.87
N PRO A 315 7.81 14.90 -8.38
CA PRO A 315 7.36 14.54 -7.04
C PRO A 315 7.34 13.03 -6.82
N ALA A 316 7.98 12.57 -5.76
CA ALA A 316 8.08 11.16 -5.42
C ALA A 316 7.59 10.89 -3.99
N VAL A 317 6.59 10.02 -3.85
CA VAL A 317 6.02 9.64 -2.55
C VAL A 317 6.28 8.17 -2.25
N PHE A 318 6.73 7.93 -1.04
CA PHE A 318 7.04 6.62 -0.49
C PHE A 318 6.07 6.34 0.65
N SER A 319 5.75 5.07 0.86
CA SER A 319 5.07 4.63 2.08
C SER A 319 5.85 3.52 2.77
N ASP A 320 5.64 3.37 4.07
CA ASP A 320 6.17 2.25 4.84
C ASP A 320 5.23 1.84 5.98
N TYR A 321 5.54 0.71 6.61
CA TYR A 321 4.66 0.02 7.54
C TYR A 321 4.47 0.74 8.88
N CYS A 322 5.45 1.56 9.29
CA CYS A 322 5.40 2.32 10.52
C CYS A 322 6.25 3.60 10.42
N GLU A 323 6.06 4.52 11.38
CA GLU A 323 6.77 5.79 11.42
C GLU A 323 8.29 5.61 11.52
N GLU A 324 8.76 4.57 12.20
CA GLU A 324 10.19 4.26 12.32
C GLU A 324 10.82 3.85 10.99
N ALA A 325 10.14 3.01 10.22
CA ALA A 325 10.62 2.59 8.90
C ALA A 325 10.70 3.80 7.94
N CYS A 326 9.72 4.71 8.01
CA CYS A 326 9.75 5.96 7.26
C CYS A 326 10.90 6.87 7.71
N HIS A 327 11.19 6.95 9.02
CA HIS A 327 12.31 7.73 9.54
C HIS A 327 13.66 7.22 9.01
N LEU A 328 13.87 5.91 9.03
CA LEU A 328 15.07 5.28 8.48
C LEU A 328 15.16 5.51 6.97
N GLY A 329 14.05 5.32 6.24
CA GLY A 329 13.97 5.58 4.80
C GLY A 329 14.28 7.03 4.45
N ALA A 330 13.73 7.99 5.19
CA ALA A 330 14.03 9.41 5.04
C ALA A 330 15.52 9.71 5.25
N GLY A 331 16.14 9.11 6.27
CA GLY A 331 17.57 9.22 6.51
C GLY A 331 18.41 8.72 5.32
N CYS A 332 18.03 7.59 4.73
CA CYS A 332 18.66 7.06 3.52
C CYS A 332 18.48 8.01 2.33
N ILE A 333 17.28 8.52 2.09
CA ILE A 333 17.02 9.49 1.02
C ILE A 333 17.90 10.72 1.19
N SER A 334 17.92 11.33 2.38
CA SER A 334 18.73 12.53 2.62
C SER A 334 20.22 12.26 2.50
N SER A 335 20.71 11.08 2.91
CA SER A 335 22.11 10.71 2.77
C SER A 335 22.54 10.55 1.29
N VAL A 336 21.67 10.00 0.46
CA VAL A 336 21.96 9.75 -0.97
C VAL A 336 21.78 11.01 -1.79
N THR A 337 20.65 11.69 -1.58
CA THR A 337 20.24 12.83 -2.42
C THR A 337 20.78 14.15 -1.91
N GLY A 338 21.24 14.24 -0.66
CA GLY A 338 21.57 15.52 -0.01
C GLY A 338 20.37 16.47 0.14
N SER A 339 19.15 15.99 -0.14
CA SER A 339 17.93 16.80 -0.15
C SER A 339 17.11 16.55 1.11
N THR A 340 16.43 17.59 1.57
CA THR A 340 15.42 17.47 2.62
C THR A 340 14.13 16.91 2.03
N LEU A 341 13.33 16.24 2.85
CA LEU A 341 12.00 15.82 2.44
C LEU A 341 11.12 17.04 2.11
N ASN A 342 10.48 17.03 0.95
CA ASN A 342 9.44 17.99 0.59
C ASN A 342 8.09 17.61 1.20
N LEU A 343 7.88 16.30 1.43
CA LEU A 343 6.73 15.76 2.12
C LEU A 343 7.18 15.16 3.47
N PRO A 344 6.87 15.78 4.62
CA PRO A 344 7.21 15.22 5.91
C PRO A 344 6.48 13.89 6.16
N ILE A 345 7.02 13.08 7.07
CA ILE A 345 6.38 11.83 7.49
C ILE A 345 5.02 12.15 8.11
N GLN A 346 3.97 11.59 7.53
CA GLN A 346 2.59 11.77 8.00
C GLN A 346 1.78 10.48 7.85
N LEU A 347 0.78 10.31 8.71
CA LEU A 347 -0.10 9.15 8.67
C LEU A 347 -0.92 9.15 7.38
N ASN A 348 -0.98 8.00 6.71
CA ASN A 348 -1.89 7.79 5.60
C ASN A 348 -3.29 7.47 6.15
N PRO A 349 -4.32 8.30 5.86
CA PRO A 349 -5.68 8.02 6.29
C PRO A 349 -6.27 6.77 5.61
N PHE A 350 -5.69 6.34 4.48
CA PHE A 350 -6.10 5.16 3.72
C PHE A 350 -5.16 3.97 3.90
N ARG A 351 -4.38 3.92 4.99
CA ARG A 351 -3.60 2.72 5.34
C ARG A 351 -4.50 1.48 5.47
N GLN A 352 -3.96 0.31 5.18
CA GLN A 352 -4.70 -0.95 5.24
C GLN A 352 -5.20 -1.20 6.68
N PRO A 353 -6.52 -1.38 6.91
CA PRO A 353 -7.08 -1.59 8.25
C PRO A 353 -6.93 -3.02 8.75
N MET A 354 -5.74 -3.60 8.58
CA MET A 354 -5.37 -4.90 9.12
C MET A 354 -3.90 -4.91 9.48
N VAL A 355 -3.60 -5.35 10.69
CA VAL A 355 -2.23 -5.31 11.20
C VAL A 355 -1.31 -6.24 10.43
N VAL A 356 -0.07 -5.81 10.27
CA VAL A 356 1.02 -6.65 9.76
C VAL A 356 1.58 -7.47 10.91
N GLU A 357 1.54 -8.80 10.74
CA GLU A 357 2.06 -9.75 11.72
C GLU A 357 3.60 -9.73 11.76
N ASP A 358 4.17 -10.29 12.82
CA ASP A 358 5.62 -10.50 12.98
C ASP A 358 6.52 -9.25 12.92
N SER A 359 5.99 -8.08 13.30
CA SER A 359 6.82 -6.89 13.48
C SER A 359 7.90 -7.09 14.55
N ALA A 360 9.10 -6.58 14.27
CA ALA A 360 10.24 -6.58 15.20
C ALA A 360 10.02 -5.61 16.37
N LEU A 361 9.24 -4.54 16.15
CA LEU A 361 8.91 -3.53 17.13
C LEU A 361 7.45 -3.69 17.59
N LEU A 362 7.14 -3.23 18.80
CA LEU A 362 5.78 -3.17 19.35
C LEU A 362 5.01 -1.92 18.86
N LEU A 363 5.47 -1.30 17.77
CA LEU A 363 4.76 -0.23 17.09
C LEU A 363 3.65 -0.85 16.21
N PRO A 364 2.47 -0.24 16.13
CA PRO A 364 1.47 -0.63 15.15
C PRO A 364 2.04 -0.54 13.73
N CYS A 365 1.87 -1.61 12.97
CA CYS A 365 2.35 -1.73 11.60
C CYS A 365 1.19 -2.04 10.66
N TYR A 366 1.01 -1.23 9.62
CA TYR A 366 -0.07 -1.37 8.63
C TYR A 366 0.50 -1.20 7.24
N SER A 367 -0.04 -1.89 6.23
CA SER A 367 0.40 -1.60 4.85
C SER A 367 0.04 -0.15 4.48
N ASN A 368 0.98 0.54 3.84
CA ASN A 368 0.90 1.97 3.51
C ASN A 368 0.59 2.85 4.72
N CYS A 369 1.18 2.59 5.89
CA CYS A 369 0.82 3.25 7.14
C CYS A 369 1.13 4.75 7.12
N PHE A 370 2.34 5.12 6.72
CA PHE A 370 2.81 6.51 6.70
C PHE A 370 3.31 6.86 5.30
N LEU A 371 3.19 8.13 4.91
CA LEU A 371 3.71 8.69 3.66
C LEU A 371 4.81 9.70 3.95
N TYR A 372 5.79 9.77 3.04
CA TYR A 372 6.88 10.75 3.05
C TYR A 372 7.44 10.86 1.62
N GLY A 373 8.21 11.90 1.31
CA GLY A 373 8.59 12.13 -0.09
C GLY A 373 9.53 13.30 -0.33
N ILE A 374 10.04 13.35 -1.55
CA ILE A 374 10.92 14.41 -2.10
C ILE A 374 10.34 14.98 -3.38
#